data_AF-A0AAV8VQV5-F1
#
_entry.id   AF-A0AAV8VQV5-F1
#
_cell.length_a   1.000
_cell.length_b   1.000
_cell.length_c   1.000
_cell.angle_alpha   90.00
_cell.angle_beta   90.00
_cell.angle_gamma   90.00
#
_symmetry.space_group_name_H-M   'P 1'
#
loop_
_entity.id
_entity.type
_entity.pdbx_description
1 polymer ?
#
loop_
_entity_poly.entity_id
_entity_poly.type
_entity_poly.pdbx_seq_one_letter_code
_entity_poly.pdbx_strand_id
1 'polypeptide(L)'
;DLPQLERYRILLVSFAVITEYALIWGLPAQLLMNEVEDTANAIYCEVSWYLKNTVPLRKYLLMTLMRSQKGVSIRAGNYHVINNETVVLMLKTAYSFYTFLQTLN
;
A
#
# COMPACT_ATOMS: atom_id res chain seq x y z
N ASP A 1 -9.84 34.18 21.28
CA ASP A 1 -8.50 33.67 20.94
C ASP A 1 -8.22 32.22 21.33
N LEU A 2 -8.71 31.72 22.47
CA LEU A 2 -8.63 30.30 22.86
C LEU A 2 -9.26 29.28 21.86
N PRO A 3 -10.45 29.53 21.26
CA PRO A 3 -11.11 28.53 20.39
C PRO A 3 -10.47 28.39 18.99
N GLN A 4 -9.77 29.42 18.50
CA GLN A 4 -9.07 29.32 17.21
C GLN A 4 -7.77 28.52 17.30
N LEU A 5 -7.06 28.65 18.43
CA LEU A 5 -5.85 27.88 18.69
C LEU A 5 -6.16 26.38 18.77
N GLU A 6 -7.23 26.00 19.48
CA GLU A 6 -7.68 24.60 19.56
C GLU A 6 -8.03 24.03 18.19
N ARG A 7 -8.73 24.80 17.34
CA ARG A 7 -9.04 24.39 15.96
C ARG A 7 -7.78 24.18 15.12
N TYR A 8 -6.79 25.06 15.25
CA TYR A 8 -5.51 24.94 14.54
C TYR A 8 -4.72 23.71 15.00
N ARG A 9 -4.70 23.43 16.31
CA ARG A 9 -4.06 22.23 16.89
C ARG A 9 -4.68 20.95 16.34
N ILE A 10 -6.01 20.86 16.29
CA ILE A 10 -6.72 19.68 15.76
C ILE A 10 -6.38 19.44 14.28
N LEU A 11 -6.34 20.51 13.47
CA LEU A 11 -6.00 20.41 12.05
C LEU A 11 -4.53 20.00 11.83
N LEU A 12 -3.60 20.52 12.63
CA LEU A 12 -2.20 20.13 12.55
C LEU A 12 -1.98 18.66 12.93
N VAL A 13 -2.62 18.19 14.01
CA VAL A 13 -2.50 16.79 14.45
C VAL A 13 -3.10 15.85 13.42
N SER A 14 -4.28 16.16 12.87
CA SER A 14 -4.90 15.30 11.85
C SER A 14 -4.03 15.23 10.59
N PHE A 15 -3.49 16.36 10.13
CA PHE A 15 -2.59 16.40 8.98
C PHE A 15 -1.30 15.60 9.23
N ALA A 16 -0.71 15.72 10.42
CA ALA A 16 0.49 14.98 10.81
C ALA A 16 0.24 13.47 10.80
N VAL A 17 -0.86 13.01 11.40
CA VAL A 17 -1.24 11.58 11.44
C VAL A 17 -1.47 11.01 10.04
N ILE A 18 -2.15 11.76 9.16
CA ILE A 18 -2.39 11.33 7.77
C ILE A 18 -1.07 11.19 7.02
N THR A 19 -0.18 12.16 7.19
CA THR A 19 1.13 12.17 6.54
C THR A 19 2.01 11.04 7.05
N GLU A 20 2.01 10.79 8.36
CA GLU A 20 2.71 9.66 8.98
C GLU A 20 2.22 8.33 8.41
N TYR A 21 0.90 8.13 8.38
CA TYR A 21 0.32 6.88 7.89
C TYR A 21 0.59 6.66 6.39
N ALA A 22 0.53 7.72 5.58
CA ALA A 22 0.85 7.65 4.15
C ALA A 22 2.34 7.36 3.89
N LEU A 23 3.25 8.07 4.56
CA LEU A 23 4.69 7.96 4.30
C LEU A 23 5.32 6.71 4.93
N ILE A 24 4.95 6.39 6.17
CA ILE A 24 5.57 5.27 6.90
C ILE A 24 4.98 3.93 6.48
N TRP A 25 3.68 3.89 6.18
CA TRP A 25 2.99 2.63 5.91
C TRP A 25 2.54 2.49 4.45
N GLY A 26 1.86 3.50 3.90
CA GLY A 26 1.30 3.44 2.54
C GLY A 26 2.36 3.30 1.45
N LEU A 27 3.33 4.23 1.40
CA LEU A 27 4.37 4.27 0.38
C LEU A 27 5.24 3.01 0.33
N PRO A 28 5.88 2.54 1.43
CA PRO A 28 6.72 1.35 1.34
C PRO A 28 5.92 0.09 1.06
N ALA A 29 4.69 -0.02 1.54
CA ALA A 29 3.82 -1.16 1.22
C ALA A 29 3.48 -1.21 -0.27
N GLN A 30 3.14 -0.05 -0.86
CA GLN A 30 2.84 0.05 -2.29
C GLN A 30 4.08 -0.19 -3.15
N LEU A 31 5.23 0.40 -2.77
CA LEU A 31 6.49 0.19 -3.49
C LEU A 31 6.87 -1.29 -3.51
N LEU A 32 6.78 -1.96 -2.35
CA LEU A 32 7.08 -3.38 -2.24
C LEU A 32 6.13 -4.25 -3.09
N MET A 33 4.83 -3.90 -3.15
CA MET A 33 3.88 -4.58 -4.03
C MET A 33 4.28 -4.46 -5.50
N ASN A 34 4.61 -3.24 -5.94
CA ASN A 34 4.98 -2.95 -7.32
C ASN A 34 6.29 -3.67 -7.71
N GLU A 35 7.32 -3.62 -6.86
CA GLU A 35 8.62 -4.26 -7.11
C GLU A 35 8.51 -5.78 -7.30
N VAL A 36 7.61 -6.44 -6.57
CA VAL A 36 7.39 -7.89 -6.72
C VAL A 36 6.72 -8.22 -8.04
N GLU A 37 5.79 -7.38 -8.49
CA GLU A 37 5.13 -7.51 -9.79
C GLU A 37 6.12 -7.26 -10.94
N ASP A 38 6.94 -6.21 -10.82
CA ASP A 38 7.98 -5.87 -11.79
C ASP A 38 9.06 -6.96 -11.88
N THR A 39 9.46 -7.54 -10.74
CA THR A 39 10.38 -8.68 -10.71
C THR A 39 9.81 -9.88 -11.47
N ALA A 40 8.51 -10.17 -11.33
CA ALA A 40 7.85 -11.24 -12.06
C ALA A 40 7.90 -11.00 -13.58
N ASN A 41 7.60 -9.76 -13.97
CA ASN A 41 7.59 -9.34 -15.37
C ASN A 41 9.00 -9.39 -15.98
N ALA A 42 10.01 -8.92 -15.26
CA ALA A 42 11.41 -8.98 -15.69
C ALA A 42 11.88 -10.43 -15.86
N ILE A 43 11.56 -11.32 -14.92
CA ILE A 43 11.87 -12.76 -15.05
C ILE A 43 11.24 -13.36 -16.31
N TYR A 44 10.01 -13.00 -16.63
CA TYR A 44 9.31 -13.54 -17.80
C TYR A 44 9.84 -12.97 -19.12
N CYS A 45 10.07 -11.66 -19.19
CA CYS A 45 10.41 -10.94 -20.42
C CYS A 45 11.91 -10.97 -20.74
N GLU A 46 12.78 -10.84 -19.74
CA GLU A 46 14.22 -10.64 -19.94
C GLU A 46 15.01 -11.94 -19.86
N VAL A 47 14.54 -12.92 -19.08
CA VAL A 47 15.25 -14.20 -18.93
C VAL A 47 14.87 -15.13 -20.08
N SER A 48 15.87 -15.51 -20.87
CA SER A 48 15.77 -16.52 -21.93
C SER A 48 15.67 -17.93 -21.33
N TRP A 49 14.54 -18.20 -20.68
CA TRP A 49 14.22 -19.44 -20.00
C TRP A 49 14.23 -20.65 -20.94
N TYR A 50 14.05 -20.45 -22.24
CA TYR A 50 14.08 -21.51 -23.26
C TYR A 50 15.49 -21.96 -23.65
N LEU A 51 16.54 -21.23 -23.28
CA LEU A 51 17.92 -21.62 -23.59
C LEU A 51 18.39 -22.83 -22.76
N LYS A 52 19.39 -23.54 -23.28
CA LYS A 52 19.95 -24.75 -22.65
C LYS A 52 20.71 -24.44 -21.36
N ASN A 53 21.29 -23.25 -21.25
CA ASN A 53 22.09 -22.83 -20.10
C ASN A 53 21.24 -22.49 -18.86
N THR A 54 19.95 -22.18 -19.05
CA THR A 54 19.01 -21.83 -17.97
C THR A 54 18.21 -23.03 -17.46
N VAL A 55 18.41 -24.23 -18.01
CA VAL A 55 17.74 -25.48 -17.59
C VAL A 55 17.82 -25.75 -16.07
N PRO A 56 18.97 -25.61 -15.37
CA PRO A 56 19.00 -25.80 -13.92
C PRO A 56 18.24 -24.72 -13.15
N LEU A 57 18.09 -23.52 -13.73
CA LEU A 57 17.43 -22.37 -13.13
C LEU A 57 15.92 -22.35 -13.39
N ARG A 58 15.42 -23.02 -14.45
CA ARG A 58 13.99 -23.02 -14.82
C ARG A 58 13.05 -23.33 -13.67
N LYS A 59 13.39 -24.33 -12.85
CA LYS A 59 12.58 -24.73 -11.70
C LYS A 59 12.46 -23.59 -10.67
N TYR A 60 13.57 -22.90 -10.41
CA TYR A 60 13.61 -21.77 -9.49
C TYR A 60 12.87 -20.56 -10.07
N LEU A 61 13.07 -20.24 -11.36
CA LEU A 61 12.35 -19.16 -12.05
C LEU A 61 10.84 -19.40 -12.02
N LEU A 62 10.40 -20.64 -12.30
CA LEU A 62 8.98 -21.01 -12.25
C LEU A 62 8.40 -20.87 -10.84
N MET A 63 9.13 -21.32 -9.81
CA MET A 63 8.71 -21.16 -8.42
C MET A 63 8.60 -19.69 -8.02
N THR A 64 9.55 -18.85 -8.43
CA THR A 64 9.51 -17.40 -8.18
C THR A 64 8.35 -16.75 -8.90
N LEU A 65 8.10 -17.10 -10.17
CA LEU A 65 6.98 -16.59 -10.97
C LEU A 65 5.63 -16.99 -10.38
N MET A 66 5.47 -18.26 -9.96
CA MET A 66 4.26 -18.73 -9.30
C MET A 66 4.03 -18.05 -7.95
N ARG A 67 5.10 -17.74 -7.21
CA ARG A 67 5.00 -17.02 -5.94
C ARG A 67 4.65 -15.55 -6.17
N SER A 68 5.25 -14.89 -7.15
CA SER A 68 5.06 -13.47 -7.41
C SER A 68 3.67 -13.14 -7.95
N GLN A 69 2.99 -14.10 -8.59
CA GLN A 69 1.56 -13.98 -8.92
C GLN A 69 0.67 -13.80 -7.68
N LYS A 70 1.11 -14.25 -6.51
CA LYS A 70 0.43 -13.97 -5.25
C LYS A 70 1.02 -12.68 -4.67
N GLY A 71 0.36 -11.55 -4.94
CA GLY A 71 0.81 -10.23 -4.53
C GLY A 71 1.24 -10.16 -3.06
N VAL A 72 2.43 -9.60 -2.81
CA VAL A 72 2.93 -9.43 -1.45
C VAL A 72 2.17 -8.30 -0.80
N SER A 73 1.32 -8.64 0.15
CA SER A 73 0.48 -7.68 0.86
C SER A 73 0.86 -7.61 2.33
N ILE A 74 1.22 -6.41 2.78
CA ILE A 74 1.31 -6.12 4.21
C ILE A 74 -0.13 -5.99 4.70
N ARG A 75 -0.53 -6.80 5.69
CA ARG A 75 -1.88 -6.73 6.28
C ARG A 75 -1.81 -6.13 7.67
N ALA A 76 -2.73 -5.22 7.97
CA ALA A 76 -3.02 -4.77 9.32
C ALA A 76 -3.74 -5.90 10.07
N GLY A 77 -2.97 -6.76 10.73
CA GLY A 77 -3.48 -8.00 11.31
C GLY A 77 -4.06 -8.94 10.24
N ASN A 78 -5.31 -9.36 10.42
CA ASN A 78 -6.05 -10.20 9.46
C ASN A 78 -7.20 -9.47 8.74
N TYR A 79 -7.25 -8.13 8.81
CA TYR A 79 -8.41 -7.36 8.34
C TYR A 79 -8.18 -6.74 6.97
N HIS A 80 -7.24 -5.79 6.87
CA HIS A 80 -7.05 -4.99 5.66
C HIS A 80 -5.61 -5.02 5.16
N VAL A 81 -5.46 -5.10 3.85
CA VAL A 81 -4.17 -4.92 3.17
C VAL A 81 -3.82 -3.45 3.22
N ILE A 82 -2.66 -3.11 3.79
CA ILE A 82 -2.14 -1.75 3.82
C ILE A 82 -1.61 -1.42 2.43
N ASN A 83 -2.24 -0.46 1.78
CA ASN A 83 -1.80 0.14 0.52
C ASN A 83 -2.28 1.62 0.47
N ASN A 84 -1.89 2.36 -0.57
CA ASN A 84 -2.31 3.76 -0.68
C ASN A 84 -3.84 3.92 -0.78
N GLU A 85 -4.54 2.95 -1.39
CA GLU A 85 -6.00 2.97 -1.49
C GLU A 85 -6.67 2.89 -0.12
N THR A 86 -6.13 2.10 0.82
CA THR A 86 -6.67 2.02 2.18
C THR A 86 -6.49 3.31 2.96
N VAL A 87 -5.41 4.05 2.74
CA VAL A 87 -5.25 5.40 3.33
C VAL A 87 -6.36 6.32 2.84
N VAL A 88 -6.65 6.31 1.54
CA VAL A 88 -7.73 7.11 0.94
C VAL A 88 -9.10 6.64 1.43
N LEU A 89 -9.31 5.34 1.59
CA LEU A 89 -10.53 4.76 2.15
C LEU A 89 -10.76 5.29 3.58
N MET A 90 -9.73 5.25 4.44
CA MET A 90 -9.81 5.77 5.80
C MET A 90 -10.19 7.25 5.81
N LEU A 91 -9.56 8.08 4.98
CA LEU A 91 -9.90 9.50 4.84
C LEU A 91 -11.34 9.71 4.40
N LYS A 92 -11.81 8.95 3.40
CA LYS A 92 -13.21 9.02 2.95
C LYS A 92 -14.18 8.66 4.06
N THR A 93 -13.90 7.59 4.82
CA THR A 93 -14.76 7.19 5.93
C THR A 93 -14.83 8.27 7.02
N ALA A 94 -13.69 8.84 7.41
CA ALA A 94 -13.63 9.94 8.38
C ALA A 94 -14.41 11.17 7.90
N TYR A 95 -14.27 11.53 6.62
CA TYR A 95 -15.02 12.63 6.02
C TYR A 95 -16.53 12.34 5.98
N SER A 96 -16.94 11.12 5.63
CA SER A 96 -18.35 10.72 5.67
C SER A 96 -18.94 10.86 7.07
N PHE A 97 -18.24 10.38 8.11
CA PHE A 97 -18.66 10.59 9.50
C PHE A 97 -18.75 12.07 9.87
N TYR A 98 -17.78 12.87 9.46
CA TYR A 98 -17.81 14.32 9.67
C TYR A 98 -19.03 14.97 9.02
N THR A 99 -19.30 14.66 7.75
CA THR A 99 -20.48 15.21 7.05
C THR A 99 -21.78 14.77 7.70
N PHE A 100 -21.87 13.51 8.14
CA PHE A 100 -23.04 12.99 8.85
C PHE A 100 -23.30 13.74 10.16
N LEU A 101 -22.26 13.95 10.98
CA LEU A 101 -22.38 14.74 12.20
C LEU A 101 -22.77 16.20 11.91
N GLN A 102 -22.24 16.78 10.83
CA GLN A 102 -22.59 18.14 10.43
C GLN A 102 -24.05 18.26 9.96
N THR A 103 -24.67 17.18 9.45
CA THR A 103 -26.11 17.19 9.14
C THR A 103 -27.01 17.07 10.36
N LEU A 104 -26.49 16.57 11.48
CA LEU A 104 -27.23 16.39 12.74
C LEU A 104 -27.15 17.61 13.67
N ASN A 105 -26.24 18.55 13.38
CA ASN A 105 -25.98 19.75 14.18
C ASN A 105 -26.49 21.00 13.46
#